data_AF-A0A0Q4K847-F1
#
_entry.id   AF-A0A0Q4K847-F1
#
_cell.length_a   1.000
_cell.length_b   1.000
_cell.length_c   1.000
_cell.angle_alpha   90.00
_cell.angle_beta   90.00
_cell.angle_gamma   90.00
#
_symmetry.space_group_name_H-M   'P 1'
#
loop_
_entity.id
_entity.type
_entity.pdbx_description
1 polymer ?
#
loop_
_entity_poly.entity_id
_entity_poly.type
_entity_poly.pdbx_seq_one_letter_code
_entity_poly.pdbx_strand_id
1 'polypeptide(L)'
;MSDDRIVFAPDDVDLARSPLRRDIAEPTYVLGAFNPALTRLPNGNLLLLVRVAEALREPVRDGHVRSIRWTAGGYVLDAFPADAADVSDPRFFSLKGGSYPFLGLTSLSWLLPVELSADGQRVVAVHYDRAVEPSGPYAQYGIEDPRIVAIDGVYWMTVCGVSGGRLCTVMYRSSDGYDWRSQGIVLDHGNKDMVPFEGRVGDRYVSLTRPLSDAWFVAAPDAAEGSGPSINLATSPDMLHWRPLAEPTLRPLKGAAAYKLGGGTPPVRTKRGWMMLYHGVEKQGAVGVYRTYRALIDADAAWVLERDETRPVLEAASALIAPIAHQAYLPQPVVFTTGIVADGDDWIVASGEADLACRLTRVAGARLD
;
A
#
# COMPACT_ATOMS: atom_id res chain seq x y z
N MET A 1 -4.44 -25.70 8.57
CA MET A 1 -3.02 -25.30 8.53
C MET A 1 -2.98 -24.04 7.68
N SER A 2 -2.42 -22.93 8.18
CA SER A 2 -2.31 -21.71 7.37
C SER A 2 -1.30 -21.96 6.24
N ASP A 3 -1.76 -21.81 5.00
CA ASP A 3 -0.92 -21.86 3.80
C ASP A 3 -0.28 -20.49 3.60
N ASP A 4 0.66 -20.18 4.50
CA ASP A 4 1.42 -18.92 4.52
C ASP A 4 2.73 -19.09 3.77
N ARG A 5 2.99 -18.23 2.78
CA ARG A 5 4.23 -18.27 2.01
C ARG A 5 4.64 -16.91 1.47
N ILE A 6 5.94 -16.73 1.30
CA ILE A 6 6.47 -15.70 0.41
C ILE A 6 6.27 -16.17 -1.03
N VAL A 7 5.58 -15.37 -1.84
CA VAL A 7 5.29 -15.69 -3.25
C VAL A 7 6.17 -14.91 -4.22
N PHE A 8 6.70 -13.77 -3.79
CA PHE A 8 7.55 -12.90 -4.59
C PHE A 8 8.43 -12.06 -3.67
N ALA A 9 9.72 -11.97 -3.94
CA ALA A 9 10.74 -11.35 -3.09
C ALA A 9 11.70 -10.48 -3.92
N PRO A 10 12.62 -9.71 -3.29
CA PRO A 10 13.57 -8.87 -4.02
C PRO A 10 14.40 -9.61 -5.07
N ASP A 11 14.82 -10.84 -4.78
CA ASP A 11 15.65 -11.65 -5.68
C ASP A 11 14.89 -12.18 -6.91
N ASP A 12 13.55 -12.14 -6.90
CA ASP A 12 12.72 -12.54 -8.04
C ASP A 12 12.58 -11.42 -9.09
N VAL A 13 13.06 -10.21 -8.77
CA VAL A 13 13.01 -9.05 -9.68
C VAL A 13 14.29 -8.99 -10.52
N ASP A 14 14.10 -9.08 -11.84
CA ASP A 14 15.14 -8.85 -12.84
C ASP A 14 15.30 -7.34 -13.11
N LEU A 15 16.25 -6.72 -12.42
CA LEU A 15 16.56 -5.30 -12.58
C LEU A 15 17.12 -4.93 -13.96
N ALA A 16 17.59 -5.87 -14.78
CA ALA A 16 17.96 -5.56 -16.16
C ALA A 16 16.75 -5.14 -17.01
N ARG A 17 15.53 -5.50 -16.55
CA ARG A 17 14.25 -5.14 -17.15
C ARG A 17 13.53 -4.03 -16.39
N SER A 18 14.17 -3.41 -15.39
CA SER A 18 13.59 -2.28 -14.66
C SER A 18 13.37 -1.08 -15.59
N PRO A 19 12.25 -0.36 -15.43
CA PRO A 19 12.03 0.89 -16.16
C PRO A 19 13.11 1.95 -15.92
N LEU A 20 13.76 1.95 -14.75
CA LEU A 20 14.82 2.91 -14.42
C LEU A 20 16.06 2.74 -15.32
N ARG A 21 16.32 1.53 -15.83
CA ARG A 21 17.50 1.25 -16.66
C ARG A 21 17.52 1.99 -17.99
N ARG A 22 16.38 2.58 -18.41
CA ARG A 22 16.32 3.41 -19.62
C ARG A 22 17.15 4.69 -19.48
N ASP A 23 17.20 5.27 -18.28
CA ASP A 23 17.79 6.60 -18.05
C ASP A 23 18.83 6.61 -16.93
N ILE A 24 18.79 5.65 -15.99
CA ILE A 24 19.70 5.57 -14.83
C ILE A 24 20.75 4.49 -15.06
N ALA A 25 22.01 4.90 -15.18
CA ALA A 25 23.15 3.99 -15.31
C ALA A 25 23.68 3.51 -13.95
N GLU A 26 23.46 4.30 -12.90
CA GLU A 26 23.92 4.01 -11.54
C GLU A 26 23.42 2.64 -11.04
N PRO A 27 24.30 1.86 -10.38
CA PRO A 27 23.89 0.59 -9.79
C PRO A 27 22.78 0.77 -8.75
N THR A 28 21.72 -0.02 -8.92
CA THR A 28 20.61 -0.13 -7.97
C THR A 28 20.49 -1.54 -7.42
N TYR A 29 19.65 -1.68 -6.41
CA TYR A 29 19.17 -2.96 -5.88
C TYR A 29 17.68 -2.83 -5.54
N VAL A 30 16.99 -3.95 -5.43
CA VAL A 30 15.61 -3.97 -4.94
C VAL A 30 15.65 -3.92 -3.43
N LEU A 31 15.23 -2.78 -2.87
CA LEU A 31 15.09 -2.60 -1.42
C LEU A 31 13.93 -3.46 -0.90
N GLY A 32 12.87 -3.60 -1.69
CA GLY A 32 11.75 -4.48 -1.39
C GLY A 32 10.87 -4.73 -2.63
N ALA A 33 10.23 -5.88 -2.67
CA ALA A 33 9.17 -6.24 -3.61
C ALA A 33 7.94 -6.67 -2.79
N PHE A 34 7.10 -5.71 -2.39
CA PHE A 34 6.14 -5.87 -1.29
C PHE A 34 4.83 -5.13 -1.55
N ASN A 35 3.95 -5.08 -0.54
CA ASN A 35 2.64 -4.39 -0.54
C ASN A 35 1.82 -4.52 -1.83
N PRO A 36 1.60 -5.75 -2.33
CA PRO A 36 1.01 -5.94 -3.65
C PRO A 36 -0.51 -5.79 -3.64
N ALA A 37 -1.09 -5.20 -4.68
CA ALA A 37 -2.53 -5.40 -4.90
C ALA A 37 -2.80 -6.85 -5.35
N LEU A 38 -3.99 -7.36 -5.06
CA LEU A 38 -4.44 -8.68 -5.51
C LEU A 38 -5.81 -8.56 -6.18
N THR A 39 -5.98 -9.20 -7.33
CA THR A 39 -7.29 -9.34 -7.99
C THR A 39 -7.36 -10.63 -8.81
N ARG A 40 -8.56 -11.01 -9.25
CA ARG A 40 -8.77 -12.15 -10.15
C ARG A 40 -8.90 -11.66 -11.59
N LEU A 41 -8.18 -12.32 -12.49
CA LEU A 41 -8.17 -12.05 -13.93
C LEU A 41 -9.31 -12.80 -14.64
N PRO A 42 -9.68 -12.41 -15.86
CA PRO A 42 -10.77 -13.07 -16.60
C PRO A 42 -10.51 -14.56 -16.89
N ASN A 43 -9.24 -14.98 -16.96
CA ASN A 43 -8.84 -16.36 -17.14
C ASN A 43 -8.90 -17.20 -15.84
N GLY A 44 -9.30 -16.60 -14.71
CA GLY A 44 -9.37 -17.24 -13.39
C GLY A 44 -8.08 -17.18 -12.56
N ASN A 45 -6.95 -16.83 -13.18
CA ASN A 45 -5.68 -16.61 -12.49
C ASN A 45 -5.75 -15.38 -11.57
N LEU A 46 -4.77 -15.27 -10.68
CA LEU A 46 -4.64 -14.10 -9.81
C LEU A 46 -3.60 -13.16 -10.39
N LEU A 47 -3.87 -11.87 -10.31
CA LEU A 47 -2.88 -10.84 -10.54
C LEU A 47 -2.40 -10.28 -9.21
N LEU A 48 -1.10 -10.38 -8.98
CA LEU A 48 -0.38 -9.70 -7.92
C LEU A 48 0.34 -8.49 -8.53
N LEU A 49 -0.07 -7.27 -8.16
CA LEU A 49 0.58 -6.05 -8.65
C LEU A 49 1.56 -5.54 -7.60
N VAL A 50 2.82 -5.95 -7.74
CA VAL A 50 3.88 -5.81 -6.74
C VAL A 50 4.45 -4.40 -6.74
N ARG A 51 4.57 -3.76 -5.57
CA ARG A 51 5.37 -2.55 -5.42
C ARG A 51 6.85 -2.93 -5.37
N VAL A 52 7.61 -2.54 -6.38
CA VAL A 52 9.07 -2.68 -6.42
C VAL A 52 9.68 -1.36 -5.99
N ALA A 53 10.33 -1.33 -4.82
CA ALA A 53 11.14 -0.21 -4.37
C ALA A 53 12.58 -0.42 -4.83
N GLU A 54 13.01 0.31 -5.86
CA GLU A 54 14.37 0.22 -6.39
C GLU A 54 15.23 1.36 -5.83
N ALA A 55 16.30 1.01 -5.14
CA ALA A 55 17.17 1.94 -4.40
C ALA A 55 18.57 2.02 -5.02
N LEU A 56 19.19 3.20 -4.91
CA LEU A 56 20.60 3.38 -5.26
C LEU A 56 21.50 2.55 -4.32
N ARG A 57 22.50 1.84 -4.87
CA ARG A 57 23.51 1.14 -4.03
C ARG A 57 24.40 2.11 -3.28
N GLU A 58 24.76 3.22 -3.94
CA GLU A 58 25.57 4.30 -3.39
C GLU A 58 24.80 5.62 -3.47
N PRO A 59 23.85 5.87 -2.54
CA PRO A 59 23.03 7.08 -2.56
C PRO A 59 23.85 8.32 -2.21
N VAL A 60 24.95 8.19 -1.46
CA VAL A 60 25.86 9.29 -1.13
C VAL A 60 27.17 9.14 -1.91
N ARG A 61 27.49 10.14 -2.73
CA ARG A 61 28.71 10.18 -3.54
C ARG A 61 29.14 11.62 -3.82
N ASP A 62 30.44 11.87 -3.82
CA ASP A 62 31.03 13.17 -4.17
C ASP A 62 30.42 14.34 -3.37
N GLY A 63 30.19 14.14 -2.07
CA GLY A 63 29.63 15.15 -1.17
C GLY A 63 28.12 15.39 -1.32
N HIS A 64 27.42 14.58 -2.10
CA HIS A 64 25.97 14.72 -2.33
C HIS A 64 25.21 13.44 -2.01
N VAL A 65 24.03 13.58 -1.40
CA VAL A 65 23.01 12.52 -1.39
C VAL A 65 22.15 12.66 -2.66
N ARG A 66 21.84 11.54 -3.29
CA ARG A 66 21.12 11.50 -4.56
C ARG A 66 19.73 10.91 -4.41
N SER A 67 18.77 11.48 -5.13
CA SER A 67 17.38 11.02 -5.20
C SER A 67 17.02 10.70 -6.65
N ILE A 68 16.34 9.58 -6.85
CA ILE A 68 15.75 9.26 -8.15
C ILE A 68 14.46 10.07 -8.30
N ARG A 69 14.28 10.73 -9.44
CA ARG A 69 13.05 11.47 -9.76
C ARG A 69 12.61 11.19 -11.20
N TRP A 70 11.33 10.94 -11.36
CA TRP A 70 10.68 10.87 -12.67
C TRP A 70 10.42 12.26 -13.23
N THR A 71 10.62 12.41 -14.54
CA THR A 71 10.26 13.60 -15.33
C THR A 71 9.53 13.19 -16.59
N ALA A 72 8.89 14.13 -17.28
CA ALA A 72 8.28 13.87 -18.58
C ALA A 72 9.29 13.40 -19.65
N GLY A 73 10.59 13.64 -19.44
CA GLY A 73 11.67 13.21 -20.34
C GLY A 73 12.39 11.93 -19.91
N GLY A 74 11.96 11.25 -18.84
CA GLY A 74 12.65 10.09 -18.26
C GLY A 74 13.06 10.30 -16.81
N TYR A 75 13.80 9.34 -16.26
CA TYR A 75 14.31 9.39 -14.89
C TYR A 75 15.61 10.19 -14.78
N VAL A 76 15.76 10.93 -13.70
CA VAL A 76 16.97 11.71 -13.39
C VAL A 76 17.45 11.43 -11.97
N LEU A 77 18.71 11.73 -11.70
CA LEU A 77 19.29 11.76 -10.35
C LEU A 77 19.51 13.20 -9.91
N ASP A 78 18.70 13.65 -8.97
CA ASP A 78 18.94 14.92 -8.30
C ASP A 78 20.01 14.75 -7.23
N ALA A 79 20.82 15.78 -7.02
CA ALA A 79 21.88 15.81 -6.02
C ALA A 79 21.62 16.90 -4.98
N PHE A 80 21.72 16.54 -3.71
CA PHE A 80 21.57 17.44 -2.57
C PHE A 80 22.84 17.39 -1.72
N PRO A 81 23.30 18.51 -1.13
CA PRO A 81 24.49 18.51 -0.28
C PRO A 81 24.35 17.51 0.88
N ALA A 82 25.32 16.60 1.03
CA ALA A 82 25.26 15.54 2.04
C ALA A 82 25.36 16.08 3.48
N ASP A 83 26.06 17.20 3.68
CA ASP A 83 26.16 17.89 4.97
C ASP A 83 24.81 18.49 5.43
N ALA A 84 23.97 18.86 4.47
CA ALA A 84 22.60 19.31 4.68
C ALA A 84 21.60 18.15 4.89
N ALA A 85 22.01 16.90 4.72
CA ALA A 85 21.14 15.73 4.83
C ALA A 85 21.40 14.89 6.09
N ASP A 86 20.35 14.22 6.59
CA ASP A 86 20.43 13.08 7.49
C ASP A 86 19.94 11.84 6.73
N VAL A 87 20.85 10.87 6.55
CA VAL A 87 20.67 9.63 5.78
C VAL A 87 20.66 8.39 6.69
N SER A 88 20.35 8.56 7.97
CA SER A 88 20.35 7.46 8.95
C SER A 88 19.24 6.42 8.70
N ASP A 89 18.15 6.81 8.05
CA ASP A 89 17.10 5.89 7.59
C ASP A 89 17.41 5.42 6.16
N PRO A 90 17.43 4.09 5.88
CA PRO A 90 17.74 3.59 4.55
C PRO A 90 16.67 3.93 3.50
N ARG A 91 15.45 4.30 3.92
CA ARG A 91 14.30 4.53 3.04
C ARG A 91 14.24 5.96 2.49
N PHE A 92 14.76 6.91 3.26
CA PHE A 92 14.67 8.34 2.95
C PHE A 92 15.80 9.10 3.64
N PHE A 93 16.10 10.29 3.14
CA PHE A 93 16.92 11.26 3.84
C PHE A 93 16.08 12.48 4.22
N SER A 94 16.43 13.14 5.31
CA SER A 94 15.82 14.43 5.67
C SER A 94 16.78 15.58 5.41
N LEU A 95 16.28 16.71 4.92
CA LEU A 95 17.09 17.93 4.74
C LEU A 95 16.96 18.85 5.96
N LYS A 96 18.09 19.36 6.43
CA LYS A 96 18.19 20.27 7.57
C LYS A 96 17.78 21.69 7.18
N GLY A 97 17.26 22.44 8.14
CA GLY A 97 17.04 23.90 8.01
C GLY A 97 15.77 24.32 7.25
N GLY A 98 14.89 23.38 6.90
CA GLY A 98 13.58 23.70 6.33
C GLY A 98 12.60 24.29 7.35
N SER A 99 11.63 25.09 6.86
CA SER A 99 10.49 25.54 7.68
C SER A 99 9.54 24.40 8.09
N TYR A 100 9.66 23.25 7.43
CA TYR A 100 8.94 22.01 7.65
C TYR A 100 9.87 20.82 7.31
N PRO A 101 9.54 19.58 7.72
CA PRO A 101 10.34 18.41 7.39
C PRO A 101 10.39 18.17 5.87
N PHE A 102 11.56 18.28 5.28
CA PHE A 102 11.79 17.91 3.88
C PHE A 102 12.40 16.52 3.83
N LEU A 103 11.70 15.59 3.16
CA LEU A 103 12.17 14.23 2.94
C LEU A 103 12.50 14.04 1.45
N GLY A 104 13.61 13.39 1.17
CA GLY A 104 13.93 12.84 -0.14
C GLY A 104 14.02 11.33 -0.06
N LEU A 105 13.67 10.63 -1.14
CA LEU A 105 13.72 9.17 -1.18
C LEU A 105 15.03 8.69 -1.82
N THR A 106 15.65 7.70 -1.21
CA THR A 106 16.81 6.98 -1.76
C THR A 106 16.40 5.87 -2.74
N SER A 107 15.08 5.63 -2.85
CA SER A 107 14.46 4.66 -3.74
C SER A 107 13.30 5.30 -4.51
N LEU A 108 12.94 4.71 -5.65
CA LEU A 108 11.71 5.02 -6.37
C LEU A 108 10.87 3.75 -6.49
N SER A 109 9.58 3.88 -6.21
CA SER A 109 8.64 2.76 -6.35
C SER A 109 7.91 2.78 -7.70
N TRP A 110 7.87 1.62 -8.35
CA TRP A 110 7.08 1.32 -9.55
C TRP A 110 6.36 -0.03 -9.35
N LEU A 111 5.38 -0.35 -10.20
CA LEU A 111 4.54 -1.54 -10.00
C LEU A 111 4.79 -2.61 -11.06
N LEU A 112 4.99 -3.85 -10.62
CA LEU A 112 5.25 -5.01 -11.47
C LEU A 112 4.07 -5.99 -11.46
N PRO A 113 3.40 -6.22 -12.60
CA PRO A 113 2.36 -7.25 -12.71
C PRO A 113 2.97 -8.65 -12.69
N VAL A 114 2.59 -9.44 -11.69
CA VAL A 114 2.96 -10.85 -11.51
C VAL A 114 1.69 -11.68 -11.55
N GLU A 115 1.55 -12.52 -12.57
CA GLU A 115 0.42 -13.43 -12.70
C GLU A 115 0.70 -14.72 -11.95
N LEU A 116 -0.25 -15.14 -11.13
CA LEU A 116 -0.21 -16.37 -10.35
C LEU A 116 -1.31 -17.32 -10.80
N SER A 117 -1.15 -18.62 -10.56
CA SER A 117 -2.23 -19.59 -10.71
C SER A 117 -3.47 -19.19 -9.88
N ALA A 118 -4.64 -19.74 -10.23
CA ALA A 118 -5.91 -19.40 -9.58
C ALA A 118 -5.94 -19.61 -8.05
N ASP A 119 -5.11 -20.54 -7.55
CA ASP A 119 -4.87 -20.86 -6.14
C ASP A 119 -3.69 -20.07 -5.51
N GLY A 120 -3.06 -19.19 -6.29
CA GLY A 120 -1.90 -18.39 -5.90
C GLY A 120 -0.62 -19.18 -5.64
N GLN A 121 -0.55 -20.49 -5.96
CA GLN A 121 0.58 -21.35 -5.58
C GLN A 121 1.80 -21.21 -6.49
N ARG A 122 1.61 -20.78 -7.74
CA ARG A 122 2.68 -20.74 -8.73
C ARG A 122 2.68 -19.41 -9.48
N VAL A 123 3.85 -18.81 -9.63
CA VAL A 123 4.07 -17.71 -10.59
C VAL A 123 3.93 -18.26 -12.00
N VAL A 124 2.98 -17.73 -12.75
CA VAL A 124 2.72 -18.08 -14.15
C VAL A 124 3.55 -17.19 -15.08
N ALA A 125 3.59 -15.89 -14.82
CA ALA A 125 4.31 -14.92 -15.64
C ALA A 125 4.65 -13.64 -14.86
N VAL A 126 5.73 -12.96 -15.27
CA VAL A 126 6.14 -11.66 -14.75
C VAL A 126 6.23 -10.68 -15.93
N HIS A 127 5.36 -9.67 -15.93
CA HIS A 127 5.05 -8.84 -17.10
C HIS A 127 5.75 -7.47 -17.05
N TYR A 128 7.07 -7.43 -17.21
CA TYR A 128 7.85 -6.17 -17.17
C TYR A 128 7.47 -5.18 -18.27
N ASP A 129 7.01 -5.66 -19.44
CA ASP A 129 6.50 -4.83 -20.53
C ASP A 129 5.19 -4.10 -20.17
N ARG A 130 4.55 -4.50 -19.06
CA ARG A 130 3.32 -3.92 -18.50
C ARG A 130 3.55 -3.26 -17.14
N ALA A 131 4.81 -2.99 -16.78
CA ALA A 131 5.12 -2.27 -15.54
C ALA A 131 4.38 -0.92 -15.48
N VAL A 132 3.79 -0.60 -14.33
CA VAL A 132 3.13 0.69 -14.12
C VAL A 132 4.15 1.64 -13.49
N GLU A 133 4.37 2.75 -14.17
CA GLU A 133 5.35 3.77 -13.80
C GLU A 133 4.67 5.07 -13.38
N PRO A 134 5.37 5.98 -12.69
CA PRO A 134 4.91 7.35 -12.58
C PRO A 134 4.57 7.95 -13.96
N SER A 135 3.41 8.58 -14.05
CA SER A 135 2.92 9.17 -15.32
C SER A 135 2.63 10.67 -15.22
N GLY A 136 3.01 11.31 -14.12
CA GLY A 136 2.71 12.72 -13.87
C GLY A 136 3.51 13.32 -12.72
N PRO A 137 3.61 14.65 -12.64
CA PRO A 137 4.45 15.36 -11.66
C PRO A 137 4.03 15.11 -10.21
N TYR A 138 2.78 14.72 -9.99
CA TYR A 138 2.23 14.34 -8.68
C TYR A 138 2.73 12.98 -8.15
N ALA A 139 3.50 12.23 -8.94
CA ALA A 139 4.10 10.96 -8.57
C ALA A 139 5.61 10.91 -8.90
N GLN A 140 6.27 12.07 -8.99
CA GLN A 140 7.67 12.16 -9.44
C GLN A 140 8.68 11.36 -8.58
N TYR A 141 8.33 10.97 -7.36
CA TYR A 141 9.16 10.13 -6.48
C TYR A 141 8.65 8.68 -6.37
N GLY A 142 7.67 8.30 -7.19
CA GLY A 142 7.16 6.95 -7.26
C GLY A 142 5.65 6.85 -7.03
N ILE A 143 5.14 5.66 -7.33
CA ILE A 143 3.79 5.21 -7.00
C ILE A 143 3.88 4.04 -6.03
N GLU A 144 3.10 4.10 -4.96
CA GLU A 144 3.21 3.16 -3.84
C GLU A 144 1.88 2.44 -3.55
N ASP A 145 2.01 1.23 -3.01
CA ASP A 145 0.97 0.47 -2.31
C ASP A 145 -0.36 0.41 -3.07
N PRO A 146 -0.40 -0.24 -4.26
CA PRO A 146 -1.62 -0.32 -5.05
C PRO A 146 -2.74 -1.06 -4.32
N ARG A 147 -3.99 -0.73 -4.64
CA ARG A 147 -5.20 -1.50 -4.28
C ARG A 147 -6.07 -1.66 -5.50
N ILE A 148 -6.57 -2.86 -5.76
CA ILE A 148 -7.39 -3.14 -6.95
C ILE A 148 -8.78 -3.61 -6.54
N VAL A 149 -9.79 -3.09 -7.21
CA VAL A 149 -11.14 -3.67 -7.25
C VAL A 149 -11.57 -3.87 -8.70
N ALA A 150 -12.42 -4.88 -8.94
CA ALA A 150 -13.05 -5.11 -10.23
C ALA A 150 -14.56 -4.89 -10.09
N ILE A 151 -15.10 -3.87 -10.76
CA ILE A 151 -16.52 -3.51 -10.69
C ILE A 151 -17.05 -3.36 -12.10
N ASP A 152 -18.15 -4.03 -12.41
CA ASP A 152 -18.83 -3.96 -13.73
C ASP A 152 -17.87 -4.27 -14.90
N GLY A 153 -16.95 -5.22 -14.73
CA GLY A 153 -15.96 -5.63 -15.74
C GLY A 153 -14.80 -4.64 -15.94
N VAL A 154 -14.67 -3.63 -15.07
CA VAL A 154 -13.59 -2.65 -15.09
C VAL A 154 -12.72 -2.81 -13.84
N TYR A 155 -11.41 -2.87 -14.04
CA TYR A 155 -10.44 -2.85 -12.96
C TYR A 155 -10.10 -1.40 -12.62
N TRP A 156 -10.22 -1.07 -11.33
CA TRP A 156 -9.85 0.21 -10.77
C TRP A 156 -8.73 0.02 -9.77
N MET A 157 -7.72 0.89 -9.84
CA MET A 157 -6.58 0.84 -8.94
C MET A 157 -6.29 2.20 -8.33
N THR A 158 -6.22 2.24 -7.00
CA THR A 158 -5.68 3.39 -6.28
C THR A 158 -4.20 3.15 -5.95
N VAL A 159 -3.40 4.20 -6.00
CA VAL A 159 -1.99 4.20 -5.54
C VAL A 159 -1.72 5.50 -4.78
N CYS A 160 -0.73 5.49 -3.89
CA CYS A 160 -0.18 6.73 -3.37
C CYS A 160 0.83 7.31 -4.37
N GLY A 161 0.55 8.52 -4.88
CA GLY A 161 1.49 9.30 -5.68
C GLY A 161 2.37 10.17 -4.78
N VAL A 162 3.68 10.01 -4.89
CA VAL A 162 4.67 10.75 -4.08
C VAL A 162 5.31 11.86 -4.90
N SER A 163 5.23 13.10 -4.41
CA SER A 163 5.86 14.26 -5.05
C SER A 163 6.36 15.27 -4.03
N GLY A 164 7.18 16.24 -4.48
CA GLY A 164 7.64 17.32 -3.61
C GLY A 164 6.53 18.28 -3.18
N GLY A 165 5.38 18.28 -3.87
CA GLY A 165 4.26 19.15 -3.53
C GLY A 165 3.21 18.51 -2.62
N ARG A 166 3.06 17.17 -2.67
CA ARG A 166 2.03 16.44 -1.92
C ARG A 166 2.25 14.92 -1.98
N LEU A 167 1.69 14.24 -0.98
CA LEU A 167 1.25 12.85 -1.07
C LEU A 167 -0.22 12.85 -1.48
N CYS A 168 -0.57 12.15 -2.55
CA CYS A 168 -1.94 12.15 -3.09
C CYS A 168 -2.40 10.74 -3.45
N THR A 169 -3.70 10.58 -3.69
CA THR A 169 -4.21 9.35 -4.30
C THR A 169 -4.38 9.54 -5.80
N VAL A 170 -3.80 8.63 -6.58
CA VAL A 170 -3.96 8.56 -8.03
C VAL A 170 -4.83 7.36 -8.37
N MET A 171 -5.79 7.55 -9.27
CA MET A 171 -6.63 6.47 -9.78
C MET A 171 -6.11 5.97 -11.13
N TYR A 172 -6.17 4.67 -11.34
CA TYR A 172 -5.89 4.00 -12.61
C TYR A 172 -7.08 3.12 -12.99
N ARG A 173 -7.24 2.92 -14.30
CA ARG A 173 -8.27 2.07 -14.88
C ARG A 173 -7.66 1.08 -15.86
N SER A 174 -8.16 -0.15 -15.86
CA SER A 174 -7.85 -1.18 -16.87
C SER A 174 -9.11 -1.97 -17.24
N SER A 175 -9.14 -2.51 -18.47
CA SER A 175 -10.19 -3.43 -18.93
C SER A 175 -9.80 -4.90 -18.83
N ASP A 176 -8.54 -5.21 -18.59
CA ASP A 176 -8.00 -6.58 -18.63
C ASP A 176 -7.12 -6.94 -17.41
N GLY A 177 -6.85 -5.98 -16.53
CA GLY A 177 -5.99 -6.12 -15.37
C GLY A 177 -4.51 -5.82 -15.63
N TYR A 178 -4.08 -5.66 -16.89
CA TYR A 178 -2.69 -5.42 -17.26
C TYR A 178 -2.46 -4.01 -17.82
N ASP A 179 -3.36 -3.55 -18.70
CA ASP A 179 -3.23 -2.25 -19.37
C ASP A 179 -3.81 -1.11 -18.54
N TRP A 180 -2.99 -0.62 -17.59
CA TRP A 180 -3.35 0.44 -16.68
C TRP A 180 -3.19 1.83 -17.27
N ARG A 181 -4.26 2.62 -17.20
CA ARG A 181 -4.27 4.04 -17.62
C ARG A 181 -4.56 4.93 -16.43
N SER A 182 -3.65 5.86 -16.13
CA SER A 182 -3.88 6.86 -15.09
C SER A 182 -5.10 7.72 -15.43
N GLN A 183 -5.94 7.95 -14.43
CA GLN A 183 -7.07 8.88 -14.47
C GLN A 183 -6.74 10.19 -13.71
N GLY A 184 -5.48 10.34 -13.26
CA GLY A 184 -5.03 11.50 -12.49
C GLY A 184 -5.32 11.38 -10.99
N ILE A 185 -5.16 12.52 -10.31
CA ILE A 185 -5.36 12.66 -8.87
C ILE A 185 -6.86 12.64 -8.58
N VAL A 186 -7.28 11.79 -7.63
CA VAL A 186 -8.67 11.71 -7.15
C VAL A 186 -8.83 12.21 -5.71
N LEU A 187 -7.73 12.29 -4.95
CA LEU A 187 -7.63 12.99 -3.66
C LEU A 187 -6.31 13.75 -3.64
N ASP A 188 -6.37 15.09 -3.59
CA ASP A 188 -5.21 15.98 -3.73
C ASP A 188 -4.51 16.32 -2.40
N HIS A 189 -5.26 16.30 -1.30
CA HIS A 189 -4.73 16.44 0.05
C HIS A 189 -3.93 15.19 0.46
N GLY A 190 -3.07 15.35 1.47
CA GLY A 190 -2.33 14.25 2.09
C GLY A 190 -3.26 13.09 2.43
N ASN A 191 -3.16 12.00 1.68
CA ASN A 191 -3.96 10.80 1.90
C ASN A 191 -3.13 9.56 1.52
N LYS A 192 -3.33 8.47 2.27
CA LYS A 192 -2.77 7.14 1.99
C LYS A 192 -3.87 6.12 2.25
N ASP A 193 -3.66 4.88 1.84
CA ASP A 193 -4.58 3.78 2.17
C ASP A 193 -6.02 4.03 1.69
N MET A 194 -6.18 4.68 0.53
CA MET A 194 -7.48 4.80 -0.11
C MET A 194 -7.83 3.46 -0.77
N VAL A 195 -8.91 2.84 -0.32
CA VAL A 195 -9.31 1.50 -0.76
C VAL A 195 -10.79 1.47 -1.15
N PRO A 196 -11.12 1.39 -2.45
CA PRO A 196 -12.49 1.22 -2.88
C PRO A 196 -13.10 -0.09 -2.38
N PHE A 197 -14.42 -0.08 -2.18
CA PHE A 197 -15.20 -1.29 -1.93
C PHE A 197 -15.27 -2.11 -3.23
N GLU A 198 -15.39 -3.44 -3.14
CA GLU A 198 -15.49 -4.29 -4.35
C GLU A 198 -16.82 -4.13 -5.12
N GLY A 199 -17.71 -3.25 -4.65
CA GLY A 199 -19.00 -2.98 -5.28
C GLY A 199 -19.59 -1.64 -4.88
N ARG A 200 -20.82 -1.41 -5.33
CA ARG A 200 -21.58 -0.18 -5.01
C ARG A 200 -22.36 -0.34 -3.71
N VAL A 201 -22.59 0.80 -3.06
CA VAL A 201 -23.54 0.94 -1.96
C VAL A 201 -24.67 1.85 -2.46
N GLY A 202 -25.85 1.27 -2.68
CA GLY A 202 -26.92 1.93 -3.42
C GLY A 202 -26.48 2.29 -4.85
N ASP A 203 -26.57 3.58 -5.19
CA ASP A 203 -26.20 4.13 -6.50
C ASP A 203 -24.75 4.64 -6.57
N ARG A 204 -23.98 4.55 -5.47
CA ARG A 204 -22.66 5.17 -5.33
C ARG A 204 -21.55 4.15 -5.13
N TYR A 205 -20.35 4.57 -5.51
CA TYR A 205 -19.11 3.95 -5.07
C TYR A 205 -18.74 4.45 -3.69
N VAL A 206 -18.10 3.60 -2.90
CA VAL A 206 -17.60 3.90 -1.56
C VAL A 206 -16.14 3.49 -1.46
N SER A 207 -15.33 4.28 -0.76
CA SER A 207 -13.92 3.98 -0.52
C SER A 207 -13.54 4.32 0.91
N LEU A 208 -12.69 3.48 1.50
CA LEU A 208 -11.87 3.84 2.64
C LEU A 208 -10.94 4.99 2.24
N THR A 209 -10.65 5.90 3.17
CA THR A 209 -9.64 6.96 3.03
C THR A 209 -8.93 7.15 4.36
N ARG A 210 -7.69 7.66 4.33
CA ARG A 210 -6.91 7.91 5.54
C ARG A 210 -6.16 9.25 5.39
N PRO A 211 -6.85 10.37 5.68
CA PRO A 211 -6.25 11.70 5.65
C PRO A 211 -4.99 11.76 6.52
N LEU A 212 -3.97 12.43 6.00
CA LEU A 212 -2.73 12.75 6.68
C LEU A 212 -2.77 14.19 7.13
N SER A 213 -2.19 14.44 8.30
CA SER A 213 -2.03 15.77 8.87
C SER A 213 -0.72 15.83 9.63
N ASP A 214 -0.05 16.98 9.54
CA ASP A 214 1.14 17.28 10.33
C ASP A 214 0.81 17.52 11.81
N ALA A 215 -0.46 17.84 12.11
CA ALA A 215 -0.95 18.07 13.46
C ALA A 215 -2.33 17.46 13.69
N TRP A 216 -2.56 16.94 14.89
CA TRP A 216 -3.83 16.36 15.32
C TRP A 216 -4.31 17.07 16.58
N PHE A 217 -5.59 17.44 16.63
CA PHE A 217 -6.20 18.02 17.82
C PHE A 217 -6.68 16.93 18.77
N VAL A 218 -6.65 17.22 20.08
CA VAL A 218 -7.01 16.26 21.13
C VAL A 218 -8.49 15.88 21.10
N ALA A 219 -8.78 14.60 21.27
CA ALA A 219 -10.13 14.08 21.48
C ALA A 219 -10.65 14.51 22.86
N ALA A 220 -11.97 14.49 23.04
CA ALA A 220 -12.58 14.81 24.32
C ALA A 220 -12.05 13.87 25.43
N PRO A 221 -11.79 14.36 26.66
CA PRO A 221 -11.19 13.54 27.72
C PRO A 221 -11.98 12.27 28.06
N ASP A 222 -13.29 12.27 27.87
CA ASP A 222 -14.23 11.18 28.12
C ASP A 222 -14.56 10.34 26.87
N ALA A 223 -14.01 10.66 25.70
CA ALA A 223 -14.21 9.87 24.48
C ALA A 223 -13.58 8.48 24.60
N ALA A 224 -14.28 7.47 24.06
CA ALA A 224 -13.76 6.11 23.92
C ALA A 224 -12.70 5.98 22.82
N GLU A 225 -12.72 6.90 21.84
CA GLU A 225 -11.79 6.95 20.72
C GLU A 225 -10.76 8.06 20.89
N GLY A 226 -9.54 7.81 20.41
CA GLY A 226 -8.43 8.76 20.42
C GLY A 226 -8.32 9.60 19.15
N SER A 227 -7.43 10.60 19.21
CA SER A 227 -6.99 11.38 18.05
C SER A 227 -5.99 10.61 17.20
N GLY A 228 -5.81 11.05 15.96
CA GLY A 228 -4.74 10.57 15.09
C GLY A 228 -5.27 10.02 13.77
N PRO A 229 -4.39 9.37 12.99
CA PRO A 229 -4.75 8.87 11.69
C PRO A 229 -5.77 7.72 11.83
N SER A 230 -6.91 7.90 11.14
CA SER A 230 -8.12 7.09 11.26
C SER A 230 -8.64 6.69 9.89
N ILE A 231 -9.39 5.60 9.82
CA ILE A 231 -10.06 5.17 8.59
C ILE A 231 -11.38 5.91 8.48
N ASN A 232 -11.56 6.57 7.34
CA ASN A 232 -12.72 7.38 6.98
C ASN A 232 -13.36 6.82 5.72
N LEU A 233 -14.57 7.26 5.38
CA LEU A 233 -15.25 6.91 4.14
C LEU A 233 -15.42 8.12 3.23
N ALA A 234 -15.39 7.88 1.93
CA ALA A 234 -15.80 8.82 0.91
C ALA A 234 -16.72 8.12 -0.10
N THR A 235 -17.61 8.89 -0.73
CA THR A 235 -18.52 8.39 -1.77
C THR A 235 -18.22 9.04 -3.11
N SER A 236 -18.48 8.33 -4.20
CA SER A 236 -18.27 8.83 -5.55
C SER A 236 -19.40 8.38 -6.49
N PRO A 237 -19.84 9.23 -7.44
CA PRO A 237 -20.75 8.80 -8.49
C PRO A 237 -20.05 8.01 -9.61
N ASP A 238 -18.72 8.12 -9.76
CA ASP A 238 -18.02 7.73 -10.98
C ASP A 238 -16.59 7.17 -10.78
N MET A 239 -16.17 6.90 -9.54
CA MET A 239 -14.81 6.51 -9.13
C MET A 239 -13.75 7.62 -9.25
N LEU A 240 -14.10 8.82 -9.72
CA LEU A 240 -13.17 9.92 -9.96
C LEU A 240 -13.40 11.08 -8.98
N HIS A 241 -14.65 11.41 -8.71
CA HIS A 241 -15.01 12.54 -7.84
C HIS A 241 -15.46 12.02 -6.47
N TRP A 242 -14.64 12.25 -5.44
CA TRP A 242 -14.87 11.70 -4.10
C TRP A 242 -15.28 12.77 -3.11
N ARG A 243 -16.41 12.55 -2.43
CA ARG A 243 -16.90 13.38 -1.32
C ARG A 243 -16.71 12.64 0.00
N PRO A 244 -15.87 13.16 0.93
CA PRO A 244 -15.75 12.60 2.27
C PRO A 244 -17.08 12.58 3.02
N LEU A 245 -17.30 11.53 3.81
CA LEU A 245 -18.38 11.50 4.81
C LEU A 245 -17.97 12.30 6.05
N ALA A 246 -18.95 12.82 6.78
CA ALA A 246 -18.72 13.73 7.90
C ALA A 246 -18.09 13.02 9.12
N GLU A 247 -18.54 11.81 9.41
CA GLU A 247 -18.04 11.01 10.51
C GLU A 247 -16.96 10.03 10.02
N PRO A 248 -15.85 9.87 10.76
CA PRO A 248 -14.92 8.78 10.47
C PRO A 248 -15.55 7.44 10.85
N THR A 249 -14.97 6.40 10.28
CA THR A 249 -15.48 5.04 10.39
C THR A 249 -14.79 4.28 11.50
N LEU A 250 -13.45 4.36 11.57
CA LEU A 250 -12.65 3.74 12.63
C LEU A 250 -11.56 4.69 13.09
N ARG A 251 -11.65 5.16 14.35
CA ARG A 251 -10.55 5.83 15.03
C ARG A 251 -9.81 4.85 15.97
N PRO A 252 -8.52 5.11 16.28
CA PRO A 252 -7.81 4.37 17.33
C PRO A 252 -8.60 4.35 18.65
N LEU A 253 -8.72 3.20 19.32
CA LEU A 253 -9.35 3.15 20.64
C LEU A 253 -8.43 3.74 21.71
N LYS A 254 -9.01 4.48 22.66
CA LYS A 254 -8.26 4.99 23.80
C LYS A 254 -7.79 3.81 24.66
N GLY A 255 -6.48 3.70 24.85
CA GLY A 255 -5.85 2.62 25.63
C GLY A 255 -5.58 1.34 24.85
N ALA A 256 -5.98 1.24 23.58
CA ALA A 256 -5.49 0.17 22.71
C ALA A 256 -4.02 0.39 22.33
N ALA A 257 -3.34 -0.69 21.94
CA ALA A 257 -1.95 -0.61 21.52
C ALA A 257 -1.79 0.14 20.18
N ALA A 258 -2.78 0.02 19.28
CA ALA A 258 -2.78 0.69 17.99
C ALA A 258 -3.08 2.19 18.14
N TYR A 259 -2.15 3.05 17.73
CA TYR A 259 -2.32 4.51 17.75
C TYR A 259 -2.63 5.10 16.36
N LYS A 260 -2.47 4.29 15.30
CA LYS A 260 -2.72 4.66 13.90
C LYS A 260 -3.44 3.51 13.21
N LEU A 261 -4.49 3.84 12.47
CA LEU A 261 -5.23 2.90 11.63
C LEU A 261 -5.12 3.29 10.15
N GLY A 262 -5.31 2.31 9.26
CA GLY A 262 -5.42 2.54 7.82
C GLY A 262 -6.01 1.35 7.08
N GLY A 263 -6.60 1.62 5.92
CA GLY A 263 -7.20 0.58 5.07
C GLY A 263 -6.17 -0.47 4.67
N GLY A 264 -6.56 -1.74 4.75
CA GLY A 264 -5.75 -2.87 4.29
C GLY A 264 -6.26 -3.33 2.94
N THR A 265 -7.13 -4.33 2.94
CA THR A 265 -7.71 -4.89 1.71
C THR A 265 -8.98 -4.15 1.29
N PRO A 266 -9.42 -4.29 0.02
CA PRO A 266 -10.77 -3.89 -0.36
C PRO A 266 -11.83 -4.47 0.59
N PRO A 267 -12.79 -3.66 1.07
CA PRO A 267 -13.96 -4.20 1.74
C PRO A 267 -14.74 -5.11 0.79
N VAL A 268 -14.94 -6.35 1.22
CA VAL A 268 -15.63 -7.40 0.46
C VAL A 268 -17.01 -7.66 1.02
N ARG A 269 -17.96 -8.02 0.16
CA ARG A 269 -19.36 -8.25 0.51
C ARG A 269 -19.51 -9.63 1.13
N THR A 270 -20.13 -9.66 2.31
CA THR A 270 -20.55 -10.88 2.99
C THR A 270 -22.06 -10.86 3.21
N LYS A 271 -22.62 -11.94 3.75
CA LYS A 271 -24.03 -12.00 4.15
C LYS A 271 -24.38 -11.03 5.27
N ARG A 272 -23.38 -10.55 6.03
CA ARG A 272 -23.55 -9.71 7.22
C ARG A 272 -23.29 -8.23 6.94
N GLY A 273 -22.69 -7.89 5.80
CA GLY A 273 -22.30 -6.52 5.45
C GLY A 273 -21.03 -6.48 4.61
N TRP A 274 -20.19 -5.47 4.82
CA TRP A 274 -18.87 -5.34 4.21
C TRP A 274 -17.79 -5.72 5.21
N MET A 275 -17.07 -6.80 4.96
CA MET A 275 -15.92 -7.21 5.75
C MET A 275 -14.67 -6.53 5.21
N MET A 276 -13.89 -5.92 6.09
CA MET A 276 -12.64 -5.28 5.73
C MET A 276 -11.50 -5.76 6.62
N LEU A 277 -10.33 -5.97 6.02
CA LEU A 277 -9.08 -6.10 6.74
C LEU A 277 -8.37 -4.75 6.75
N TYR A 278 -7.90 -4.34 7.92
CA TYR A 278 -7.22 -3.07 8.11
C TYR A 278 -5.98 -3.24 8.97
N HIS A 279 -5.03 -2.31 8.84
CA HIS A 279 -3.85 -2.34 9.67
C HIS A 279 -4.01 -1.43 10.89
N GLY A 280 -3.53 -1.90 12.04
CA GLY A 280 -3.29 -1.10 13.23
C GLY A 280 -1.80 -1.07 13.54
N VAL A 281 -1.30 0.09 13.97
CA VAL A 281 0.13 0.28 14.25
C VAL A 281 0.36 0.59 15.71
N GLU A 282 1.17 -0.23 16.36
CA GLU A 282 1.60 -0.05 17.73
C GLU A 282 2.94 0.70 17.79
N LYS A 283 3.12 1.50 18.83
CA LYS A 283 4.32 2.31 18.97
C LYS A 283 5.50 1.44 19.43
N GLN A 284 6.45 1.20 18.52
CA GLN A 284 7.72 0.55 18.81
C GLN A 284 8.80 1.06 17.85
N GLY A 285 9.86 1.67 18.39
CA GLY A 285 10.89 2.31 17.56
C GLY A 285 10.32 3.37 16.60
N ALA A 286 10.99 3.57 15.46
CA ALA A 286 10.59 4.56 14.46
C ALA A 286 9.49 4.07 13.50
N VAL A 287 9.41 2.75 13.24
CA VAL A 287 8.48 2.17 12.26
C VAL A 287 7.14 1.81 12.90
N GLY A 288 7.16 1.24 14.11
CA GLY A 288 6.01 0.63 14.76
C GLY A 288 5.81 -0.84 14.40
N VAL A 289 4.96 -1.53 15.16
CA VAL A 289 4.52 -2.90 14.86
C VAL A 289 3.21 -2.85 14.09
N TYR A 290 3.18 -3.45 12.91
CA TYR A 290 1.95 -3.51 12.09
C TYR A 290 1.29 -4.87 12.24
N ARG A 291 -0.01 -4.84 12.52
CA ARG A 291 -0.87 -6.01 12.57
C ARG A 291 -2.10 -5.79 11.71
N THR A 292 -2.64 -6.87 11.16
CA THR A 292 -3.91 -6.84 10.45
C THR A 292 -5.04 -7.23 11.39
N TYR A 293 -6.09 -6.42 11.41
CA TYR A 293 -7.34 -6.64 12.14
C TYR A 293 -8.53 -6.71 11.17
N ARG A 294 -9.70 -7.12 11.67
CA ARG A 294 -10.93 -7.12 10.89
C ARG A 294 -11.97 -6.17 11.46
N ALA A 295 -12.77 -5.59 10.58
CA ALA A 295 -14.01 -4.92 10.92
C ALA A 295 -15.12 -5.36 9.96
N LEU A 296 -16.35 -5.33 10.46
CA LEU A 296 -17.56 -5.53 9.68
C LEU A 296 -18.35 -4.23 9.69
N ILE A 297 -18.60 -3.68 8.51
CA ILE A 297 -19.46 -2.52 8.28
C ILE A 297 -20.82 -3.04 7.81
N ASP A 298 -21.90 -2.38 8.19
CA ASP A 298 -23.23 -2.76 7.71
C ASP A 298 -23.40 -2.63 6.19
N ALA A 299 -24.48 -3.19 5.67
CA ALA A 299 -24.70 -3.27 4.23
C ALA A 299 -24.75 -1.92 3.51
N ASP A 300 -25.20 -0.88 4.20
CA ASP A 300 -25.37 0.49 3.70
C ASP A 300 -24.15 1.38 3.97
N ALA A 301 -23.06 0.81 4.49
CA ALA A 301 -21.82 1.51 4.83
C ALA A 301 -22.03 2.72 5.76
N ALA A 302 -23.01 2.63 6.64
CA ALA A 302 -23.44 3.70 7.55
C ALA A 302 -22.81 3.56 8.95
N TRP A 303 -22.54 2.33 9.40
CA TRP A 303 -21.97 2.09 10.74
C TRP A 303 -21.15 0.80 10.80
N VAL A 304 -20.16 0.81 11.70
CA VAL A 304 -19.37 -0.37 12.04
C VAL A 304 -20.19 -1.27 12.96
N LEU A 305 -20.47 -2.49 12.51
CA LEU A 305 -21.16 -3.52 13.28
C LEU A 305 -20.21 -4.21 14.25
N GLU A 306 -18.99 -4.50 13.80
CA GLU A 306 -17.98 -5.21 14.59
C GLU A 306 -16.57 -4.72 14.29
N ARG A 307 -15.72 -4.72 15.31
CA ARG A 307 -14.27 -4.57 15.22
C ARG A 307 -13.64 -5.30 16.40
N ASP A 308 -12.55 -6.02 16.17
CA ASP A 308 -11.77 -6.66 17.24
C ASP A 308 -10.28 -6.40 17.03
N GLU A 309 -9.74 -5.50 17.86
CA GLU A 309 -8.31 -5.15 17.89
C GLU A 309 -7.52 -5.97 18.91
N THR A 310 -8.19 -6.85 19.66
CA THR A 310 -7.54 -7.73 20.65
C THR A 310 -7.00 -9.02 20.02
N ARG A 311 -7.52 -9.40 18.85
CA ARG A 311 -7.15 -10.62 18.13
C ARG A 311 -6.77 -10.29 16.69
N PRO A 312 -5.48 -10.16 16.37
CA PRO A 312 -5.02 -9.96 15.01
C PRO A 312 -5.45 -11.10 14.08
N VAL A 313 -5.84 -10.75 12.86
CA VAL A 313 -6.02 -11.69 11.75
C VAL A 313 -4.65 -12.14 11.22
N LEU A 314 -3.73 -11.20 11.04
CA LEU A 314 -2.34 -11.52 10.69
C LEU A 314 -1.37 -10.74 11.56
N GLU A 315 -0.31 -11.42 11.95
CA GLU A 315 0.91 -10.86 12.52
C GLU A 315 2.08 -11.19 11.60
N ALA A 316 3.16 -10.42 11.74
CA ALA A 316 4.41 -10.66 11.04
C ALA A 316 4.93 -12.06 11.37
N ALA A 317 5.36 -12.79 10.35
CA ALA A 317 5.85 -14.15 10.43
C ALA A 317 7.33 -14.18 10.04
N SER A 318 8.21 -13.85 10.98
CA SER A 318 9.66 -13.74 10.76
C SER A 318 10.29 -15.01 10.17
N ALA A 319 9.72 -16.20 10.44
CA ALA A 319 10.15 -17.46 9.84
C ALA A 319 10.05 -17.47 8.31
N LEU A 320 9.08 -16.74 7.73
CA LEU A 320 8.94 -16.60 6.28
C LEU A 320 10.06 -15.74 5.66
N ILE A 321 10.63 -14.82 6.43
CA ILE A 321 11.72 -13.93 6.01
C ILE A 321 13.09 -14.56 6.22
N ALA A 322 13.21 -15.59 7.07
CA ALA A 322 14.49 -16.21 7.42
C ALA A 322 15.39 -16.55 6.21
N PRO A 323 14.87 -17.09 5.08
CA PRO A 323 15.69 -17.36 3.88
C PRO A 323 16.33 -16.12 3.23
N ILE A 324 15.69 -14.96 3.38
CA ILE A 324 16.11 -13.66 2.79
C ILE A 324 16.46 -12.62 3.86
N ALA A 325 16.76 -13.06 5.09
CA ALA A 325 16.99 -12.17 6.23
C ALA A 325 18.19 -11.21 6.03
N HIS A 326 19.14 -11.58 5.15
CA HIS A 326 20.28 -10.73 4.79
C HIS A 326 19.88 -9.46 4.02
N GLN A 327 18.66 -9.40 3.48
CA GLN A 327 18.10 -8.23 2.78
C GLN A 327 17.17 -7.39 3.69
N ALA A 328 16.83 -7.89 4.88
CA ALA A 328 15.93 -7.19 5.79
C ALA A 328 16.59 -5.93 6.36
N TYR A 329 15.90 -4.79 6.24
CA TYR A 329 16.40 -3.48 6.68
C TYR A 329 15.53 -2.84 7.77
N LEU A 330 14.36 -3.42 8.06
CA LEU A 330 13.49 -2.98 9.15
C LEU A 330 13.66 -3.88 10.38
N PRO A 331 13.90 -3.31 11.58
CA PRO A 331 14.02 -4.09 12.80
C PRO A 331 12.66 -4.44 13.44
N GLN A 332 11.57 -3.77 13.04
CA GLN A 332 10.24 -3.99 13.60
C GLN A 332 9.42 -5.00 12.79
N PRO A 333 8.54 -5.78 13.45
CA PRO A 333 7.60 -6.67 12.77
C PRO A 333 6.53 -5.89 11.99
N VAL A 334 6.47 -6.14 10.68
CA VAL A 334 5.51 -5.52 9.78
C VAL A 334 4.79 -6.60 8.96
N VAL A 335 3.46 -6.66 9.05
CA VAL A 335 2.60 -7.29 8.04
C VAL A 335 1.57 -6.27 7.57
N PHE A 336 1.45 -6.13 6.25
CA PHE A 336 0.64 -5.07 5.65
C PHE A 336 -0.26 -5.65 4.55
N THR A 337 -1.51 -5.95 4.91
CA THR A 337 -2.49 -6.52 3.98
C THR A 337 -2.98 -5.49 2.97
N THR A 338 -3.09 -5.92 1.72
CA THR A 338 -3.26 -5.02 0.56
C THR A 338 -4.22 -5.57 -0.48
N GLY A 339 -4.46 -6.88 -0.51
CA GLY A 339 -5.45 -7.49 -1.39
C GLY A 339 -6.11 -8.72 -0.79
N ILE A 340 -7.31 -9.03 -1.25
CA ILE A 340 -8.08 -10.19 -0.82
C ILE A 340 -8.93 -10.69 -1.99
N VAL A 341 -9.05 -12.01 -2.14
CA VAL A 341 -9.95 -12.64 -3.11
C VAL A 341 -10.60 -13.86 -2.47
N ALA A 342 -11.85 -14.12 -2.84
CA ALA A 342 -12.55 -15.34 -2.41
C ALA A 342 -11.91 -16.59 -3.06
N ASP A 343 -11.88 -17.67 -2.30
CA ASP A 343 -11.41 -18.98 -2.74
C ASP A 343 -12.24 -20.10 -2.07
N GLY A 344 -13.38 -20.40 -2.68
CA GLY A 344 -14.41 -21.26 -2.09
C GLY A 344 -15.04 -20.58 -0.87
N ASP A 345 -15.05 -21.28 0.26
CA ASP A 345 -15.49 -20.74 1.56
C ASP A 345 -14.35 -20.01 2.31
N ASP A 346 -13.14 -19.96 1.74
CA ASP A 346 -11.97 -19.30 2.32
C ASP A 346 -11.58 -18.04 1.54
N TRP A 347 -10.53 -17.38 2.01
CA TRP A 347 -9.96 -16.19 1.40
C TRP A 347 -8.47 -16.37 1.14
N ILE A 348 -7.99 -15.89 0.00
CA ILE A 348 -6.56 -15.65 -0.24
C ILE A 348 -6.31 -14.18 0.02
N VAL A 349 -5.41 -13.88 0.97
CA VAL A 349 -5.02 -12.53 1.36
C VAL A 349 -3.58 -12.29 0.94
N ALA A 350 -3.34 -11.18 0.24
CA ALA A 350 -2.01 -10.69 -0.06
C ALA A 350 -1.56 -9.62 0.94
N SER A 351 -0.30 -9.71 1.35
CA SER A 351 0.34 -8.73 2.22
C SER A 351 1.80 -8.47 1.85
N GLY A 352 2.32 -7.32 2.25
CA GLY A 352 3.76 -7.14 2.45
C GLY A 352 4.18 -7.75 3.78
N GLU A 353 5.35 -8.38 3.80
CA GLU A 353 6.00 -8.90 5.00
C GLU A 353 7.36 -8.20 5.16
N ALA A 354 7.57 -7.58 6.33
CA ALA A 354 8.76 -6.81 6.70
C ALA A 354 9.14 -5.65 5.74
N ASP A 355 8.17 -5.11 4.98
CA ASP A 355 8.41 -4.23 3.82
C ASP A 355 9.43 -4.79 2.81
N LEU A 356 9.57 -6.11 2.75
CA LEU A 356 10.61 -6.77 1.98
C LEU A 356 10.02 -7.62 0.84
N ALA A 357 9.01 -8.43 1.15
CA ALA A 357 8.49 -9.44 0.23
C ALA A 357 6.95 -9.49 0.21
N CYS A 358 6.40 -10.06 -0.85
CA CYS A 358 4.98 -10.38 -0.98
C CYS A 358 4.67 -11.72 -0.31
N ARG A 359 3.74 -11.71 0.62
CA ARG A 359 3.17 -12.88 1.27
C ARG A 359 1.76 -13.16 0.74
N LEU A 360 1.45 -14.43 0.54
CA LEU A 360 0.06 -14.92 0.45
C LEU A 360 -0.27 -15.75 1.68
N THR A 361 -1.48 -15.55 2.20
CA THR A 361 -2.03 -16.29 3.33
C THR A 361 -3.45 -16.73 3.00
N ARG A 362 -3.73 -18.02 3.14
CA ARG A 362 -5.11 -18.54 3.12
C ARG A 362 -5.75 -18.36 4.49
N VAL A 363 -6.86 -17.63 4.56
CA VAL A 363 -7.63 -17.39 5.78
C VAL A 363 -8.97 -18.11 5.67
N ALA A 364 -9.31 -18.93 6.66
CA ALA A 364 -10.59 -19.60 6.71
C ALA A 364 -11.75 -18.59 6.77
N GLY A 365 -12.81 -18.78 5.99
CA GLY A 365 -13.98 -17.89 5.99
C GLY A 365 -14.58 -17.68 7.38
N ALA A 366 -14.71 -18.77 8.14
CA ALA A 366 -15.20 -18.74 9.53
C ALA A 366 -14.37 -17.87 10.49
N ARG A 367 -13.13 -17.49 10.13
CA ARG A 367 -12.30 -16.56 10.92
C ARG A 367 -12.61 -15.09 10.60
N LEU A 368 -13.14 -14.81 9.41
CA LEU A 368 -13.48 -13.46 8.94
C LEU A 368 -14.98 -13.18 8.97
N ASP A 369 -15.81 -14.22 9.06
CA ASP A 369 -17.27 -14.15 9.17
C ASP A 369 -17.77 -13.51 10.47
#